data_AF-A0A953P0K8-F1
#
_entry.id   AF-A0A953P0K8-F1
#
_cell.length_a   1.000
_cell.length_b   1.000
_cell.length_c   1.000
_cell.angle_alpha   90.00
_cell.angle_beta   90.00
_cell.angle_gamma   90.00
#
_symmetry.space_group_name_H-M   'P 1'
#
loop_
_entity.id
_entity.type
_entity.pdbx_description
1 polymer ?
#
loop_
_entity_poly.entity_id
_entity_poly.type
_entity_poly.pdbx_seq_one_letter_code
_entity_poly.pdbx_strand_id
1 'polypeptide(L)'
;MQDSTTKSLIATLPKAELHLHLEGSVDPATLAELSRRHNTPLPVTNQRYNVEGSGDVLSEDDVRRLYSYSDFNGFLMAFKAVTERLRTPEDYELITYRLMENLAREKVVHAEVYVSVGVIQWRGQQFEPIFEGLERGRERGQRDFGVSLLWIFDAVRHFGVGPAERVFDLAAQLRERNVVGIGLGGDERRGPAGDFSALYRKAVERGLRLT
;
A
#
# COMPACT_ATOMS: atom_id res chain seq x y z
N MET A 1 30.99 -20.28 9.20
CA MET A 1 30.87 -19.66 10.55
C MET A 1 30.59 -18.15 10.50
N GLN A 2 31.17 -17.34 9.60
CA GLN A 2 30.85 -15.89 9.52
C GLN A 2 29.41 -15.54 9.08
N ASP A 3 28.74 -16.42 8.32
CA ASP A 3 27.38 -16.21 7.82
C ASP A 3 26.30 -16.26 8.92
N SER A 4 26.48 -17.11 9.95
CA SER A 4 25.50 -17.24 11.03
C SER A 4 25.51 -16.04 12.00
N THR A 5 26.68 -15.45 12.26
CA THR A 5 26.82 -14.28 13.12
C THR A 5 26.23 -13.03 12.47
N THR A 6 26.47 -12.85 11.16
CA THR A 6 25.92 -11.71 10.40
C THR A 6 24.40 -11.79 10.30
N LYS A 7 23.84 -12.96 9.98
CA LYS A 7 22.39 -13.17 9.94
C LYS A 7 21.74 -12.92 11.30
N SER A 8 22.34 -13.42 12.39
CA SER A 8 21.85 -13.18 13.75
C SER A 8 21.89 -11.70 14.13
N LEU A 9 22.93 -10.97 13.74
CA LEU A 9 23.02 -9.53 13.94
C LEU A 9 21.90 -8.79 13.17
N ILE A 10 21.74 -9.04 11.87
CA ILE A 10 20.70 -8.41 11.04
C ILE A 10 19.29 -8.64 11.61
N ALA A 11 19.02 -9.87 12.06
CA ALA A 11 17.73 -10.27 12.62
C ALA A 11 17.42 -9.62 13.98
N THR A 12 18.43 -9.10 14.70
CA THR A 12 18.26 -8.53 16.04
C THR A 12 18.38 -7.00 16.07
N LEU A 13 18.96 -6.39 15.04
CA LEU A 13 19.11 -4.93 14.95
C LEU A 13 17.75 -4.21 14.92
N PRO A 14 17.53 -3.17 15.74
CA PRO A 14 16.43 -2.24 15.54
C PRO A 14 16.54 -1.54 14.20
N LYS A 15 15.43 -1.46 13.44
CA LYS A 15 15.39 -0.90 12.08
C LYS A 15 14.28 0.12 11.92
N ALA A 16 14.45 1.02 10.97
CA ALA A 16 13.37 1.84 10.43
C ALA A 16 13.15 1.45 8.96
N GLU A 17 11.89 1.28 8.56
CA GLU A 17 11.50 0.96 7.18
C GLU A 17 10.87 2.20 6.55
N LEU A 18 11.53 2.81 5.56
CA LEU A 18 11.15 4.13 5.05
C LEU A 18 10.61 4.08 3.62
N HIS A 19 10.59 2.90 3.00
CA HIS A 19 10.03 2.72 1.66
C HIS A 19 9.28 1.40 1.58
N LEU A 20 8.01 1.43 1.99
CA LEU A 20 7.17 0.25 1.99
C LEU A 20 5.77 0.55 1.47
N HIS A 21 5.34 -0.19 0.45
CA HIS A 21 3.98 -0.10 -0.07
C HIS A 21 3.10 -1.08 0.69
N LEU A 22 2.03 -0.60 1.31
CA LEU A 22 1.11 -1.42 2.10
C LEU A 22 0.56 -2.58 1.25
N GLU A 23 0.08 -2.28 0.04
CA GLU A 23 -0.46 -3.30 -0.86
C GLU A 23 0.62 -4.27 -1.37
N GLY A 24 1.88 -3.83 -1.42
CA GLY A 24 3.02 -4.69 -1.75
C GLY A 24 3.46 -5.63 -0.61
N SER A 25 3.01 -5.37 0.62
CA SER A 25 3.35 -6.17 1.82
C SER A 25 2.36 -7.30 2.12
N VAL A 26 1.29 -7.43 1.34
CA VAL A 26 0.24 -8.44 1.57
C VAL A 26 0.80 -9.83 1.30
N ASP A 27 0.96 -10.64 2.36
CA ASP A 27 1.46 -12.00 2.22
C ASP A 27 0.48 -12.94 1.48
N PRO A 28 0.96 -14.09 0.95
CA PRO A 28 0.13 -15.02 0.19
C PRO A 28 -1.10 -15.55 0.94
N ALA A 29 -0.96 -15.84 2.24
CA ALA A 29 -2.06 -16.36 3.04
C ALA A 29 -3.16 -15.29 3.23
N THR A 30 -2.75 -14.04 3.40
CA THR A 30 -3.63 -12.88 3.52
C THR A 30 -4.39 -12.62 2.23
N LEU A 31 -3.73 -12.65 1.07
CA LEU A 31 -4.43 -12.46 -0.20
C LEU A 31 -5.41 -13.61 -0.48
N ALA A 32 -5.05 -14.86 -0.17
CA ALA A 32 -5.94 -16.01 -0.28
C ALA A 32 -7.16 -15.88 0.64
N GLU A 33 -6.98 -15.38 1.87
CA GLU A 33 -8.09 -15.04 2.76
C GLU A 33 -8.99 -13.94 2.18
N LEU A 34 -8.42 -12.82 1.74
CA LEU A 34 -9.16 -11.70 1.15
C LEU A 34 -9.94 -12.12 -0.10
N SER A 35 -9.40 -13.04 -0.91
CA SER A 35 -10.07 -13.56 -2.10
C SER A 35 -11.39 -14.29 -1.80
N ARG A 36 -11.57 -14.76 -0.56
CA ARG A 36 -12.81 -15.44 -0.10
C ARG A 36 -13.83 -14.50 0.52
N ARG A 37 -13.43 -13.28 0.92
CA ARG A 37 -14.31 -12.35 1.67
C ARG A 37 -15.36 -11.68 0.79
N HIS A 38 -15.05 -11.48 -0.48
CA HIS A 38 -15.93 -10.74 -1.38
C HIS A 38 -16.52 -11.67 -2.42
N ASN A 39 -17.83 -11.53 -2.66
CA ASN A 39 -18.50 -12.28 -3.71
C ASN A 39 -17.86 -12.02 -5.07
N THR A 40 -17.75 -13.10 -5.83
CA THR A 40 -17.30 -13.11 -7.21
C THR A 40 -18.46 -13.56 -8.11
N PRO A 41 -18.56 -13.03 -9.35
CA PRO A 41 -17.67 -12.07 -9.99
C PRO A 41 -17.88 -10.61 -9.52
N LEU A 42 -16.85 -9.80 -9.74
CA LEU A 42 -16.93 -8.34 -9.59
C LEU A 42 -18.00 -7.72 -10.51
N PRO A 43 -18.64 -6.61 -10.12
CA PRO A 43 -19.46 -5.84 -11.05
C PRO A 43 -18.62 -5.34 -12.22
N VAL A 44 -18.74 -5.99 -13.38
CA VAL A 44 -18.04 -5.64 -14.63
C VAL A 44 -18.51 -4.31 -15.23
N THR A 45 -19.49 -3.66 -14.62
CA THR A 45 -20.20 -2.50 -15.17
C THR A 45 -19.39 -1.20 -15.19
N ASN A 46 -18.26 -1.11 -14.48
CA ASN A 46 -17.48 0.14 -14.40
C ASN A 46 -16.04 0.05 -14.95
N GLN A 47 -15.63 -1.05 -15.60
CA GLN A 47 -14.26 -1.32 -16.13
C GLN A 47 -13.11 -1.23 -15.11
N ARG A 48 -13.33 -0.71 -13.89
CA ARG A 48 -12.34 -0.51 -12.82
C ARG A 48 -11.93 -1.82 -12.12
N TYR A 49 -12.72 -2.87 -12.32
CA TYR A 49 -12.55 -4.20 -11.73
C TYR A 49 -12.47 -5.32 -12.79
N ASN A 50 -12.19 -4.95 -14.05
CA ASN A 50 -12.21 -5.87 -15.19
C ASN A 50 -10.81 -6.41 -15.51
N VAL A 51 -10.27 -7.21 -14.59
CA VAL A 51 -9.03 -7.98 -14.79
C VAL A 51 -9.41 -9.45 -14.99
N GLU A 52 -8.72 -10.16 -15.89
CA GLU A 52 -8.90 -11.61 -16.03
C GLU A 52 -8.59 -12.30 -14.68
N GLY A 53 -9.48 -13.21 -14.24
CA GLY A 53 -9.36 -13.86 -12.91
C GLY A 53 -9.76 -13.00 -11.71
N SER A 54 -10.40 -11.84 -11.93
CA SER A 54 -10.85 -10.94 -10.86
C SER A 54 -11.96 -11.52 -9.96
N GLY A 55 -12.58 -12.61 -10.42
CA GLY A 55 -13.58 -13.38 -9.71
C GLY A 55 -13.06 -14.67 -9.06
N ASP A 56 -11.76 -14.94 -9.13
CA ASP A 56 -11.26 -16.23 -8.67
C ASP A 56 -10.94 -16.19 -7.18
N VAL A 57 -11.45 -17.19 -6.46
CA VAL A 57 -10.98 -17.55 -5.13
C VAL A 57 -9.61 -18.18 -5.30
N LEU A 58 -8.59 -17.57 -4.70
CA LEU A 58 -7.21 -18.00 -4.83
C LEU A 58 -6.83 -18.88 -3.64
N SER A 59 -6.19 -20.02 -3.90
CA SER A 59 -5.44 -20.72 -2.87
C SER A 59 -4.13 -19.99 -2.55
N GLU A 60 -3.49 -20.30 -1.43
CA GLU A 60 -2.18 -19.73 -1.10
C GLU A 60 -1.13 -20.08 -2.17
N ASP A 61 -1.18 -21.28 -2.74
CA ASP A 61 -0.29 -21.71 -3.83
C ASP A 61 -0.52 -20.90 -5.11
N ASP A 62 -1.77 -20.55 -5.42
CA ASP A 62 -2.08 -19.68 -6.57
C ASP A 62 -1.49 -18.28 -6.37
N VAL A 63 -1.59 -17.74 -5.15
CA VAL A 63 -0.96 -16.46 -4.82
C VAL A 63 0.57 -16.54 -4.89
N ARG A 64 1.18 -17.62 -4.40
CA ARG A 64 2.64 -17.81 -4.51
C ARG A 64 3.11 -17.84 -5.95
N ARG A 65 2.34 -18.46 -6.86
CA ARG A 65 2.61 -18.43 -8.31
C ARG A 65 2.44 -17.01 -8.87
N LEU A 66 1.39 -16.31 -8.47
CA LEU A 66 1.14 -14.93 -8.89
C LEU A 66 2.27 -13.97 -8.46
N TYR A 67 2.86 -14.19 -7.29
CA TYR A 67 3.98 -13.39 -6.78
C TYR A 67 5.34 -13.78 -7.37
N SER A 68 5.39 -14.80 -8.24
CA SER A 68 6.59 -15.24 -8.93
C SER A 68 6.64 -14.62 -10.33
N TYR A 69 7.21 -13.42 -10.42
CA TYR A 69 7.36 -12.68 -11.68
C TYR A 69 8.83 -12.35 -11.98
N SER A 70 9.14 -12.19 -13.27
CA SER A 70 10.49 -11.89 -13.77
C SER A 70 10.66 -10.45 -14.28
N ASP A 71 9.58 -9.68 -14.36
CA ASP A 71 9.59 -8.31 -14.84
C ASP A 71 8.57 -7.42 -14.11
N PHE A 72 8.62 -6.12 -14.44
CA PHE A 72 7.74 -5.12 -13.86
C PHE A 72 6.26 -5.33 -14.22
N ASN A 73 5.96 -5.92 -15.38
CA ASN A 73 4.57 -6.15 -15.77
C ASN A 73 3.94 -7.27 -14.94
N GLY A 74 4.69 -8.36 -14.70
CA GLY A 74 4.28 -9.43 -13.78
C GLY A 74 4.05 -8.91 -12.35
N PHE A 75 4.95 -8.04 -11.86
CA PHE A 75 4.74 -7.31 -10.60
C PHE A 75 3.42 -6.52 -10.59
N LEU A 76 3.14 -5.75 -11.66
CA LEU A 76 1.90 -4.98 -11.76
C LEU A 76 0.65 -5.88 -11.77
N MET A 77 0.73 -7.09 -12.32
CA MET A 77 -0.40 -8.04 -12.27
C MET A 77 -0.65 -8.55 -10.86
N ALA A 78 0.40 -8.89 -10.11
CA ALA A 78 0.30 -9.25 -8.69
C ALA A 78 -0.30 -8.10 -7.86
N PHE A 79 0.23 -6.89 -8.03
CA PHE A 79 -0.27 -5.69 -7.36
C PHE A 79 -1.75 -5.39 -7.70
N LYS A 80 -2.15 -5.57 -8.97
CA LYS A 80 -3.55 -5.44 -9.37
C LYS A 80 -4.44 -6.45 -8.65
N ALA A 81 -4.02 -7.70 -8.53
CA ALA A 81 -4.80 -8.74 -7.86
C ALA A 81 -5.02 -8.43 -6.38
N VAL A 82 -4.02 -7.85 -5.71
CA VAL A 82 -4.13 -7.36 -4.33
C VAL A 82 -5.15 -6.22 -4.24
N THR A 83 -4.91 -5.13 -4.98
CA THR A 83 -5.74 -3.90 -4.89
C THR A 83 -7.19 -4.11 -5.29
N GLU A 84 -7.50 -5.18 -6.02
CA GLU A 84 -8.86 -5.56 -6.39
C GLU A 84 -9.62 -6.31 -5.29
N ARG A 85 -8.89 -7.01 -4.42
CA ARG A 85 -9.41 -7.76 -3.27
C ARG A 85 -9.50 -6.91 -2.00
N LEU A 86 -8.85 -5.74 -1.98
CA LEU A 86 -9.02 -4.73 -0.95
C LEU A 86 -10.25 -3.86 -1.27
N ARG A 87 -11.37 -4.04 -0.54
CA ARG A 87 -12.64 -3.37 -0.86
C ARG A 87 -13.27 -2.64 0.31
N THR A 88 -13.12 -3.15 1.53
CA THR A 88 -13.78 -2.60 2.71
C THR A 88 -12.77 -2.11 3.75
N PRO A 89 -13.18 -1.25 4.70
CA PRO A 89 -12.32 -0.80 5.79
C PRO A 89 -11.65 -1.97 6.54
N GLU A 90 -12.35 -3.08 6.70
CA GLU A 90 -11.87 -4.28 7.40
C GLU A 90 -10.75 -5.01 6.64
N ASP A 91 -10.69 -4.87 5.32
CA ASP A 91 -9.58 -5.41 4.53
C ASP A 91 -8.31 -4.58 4.75
N TYR A 92 -8.44 -3.25 4.76
CA TYR A 92 -7.31 -2.34 5.00
C TYR A 92 -6.82 -2.39 6.44
N GLU A 93 -7.74 -2.56 7.40
CA GLU A 93 -7.40 -2.83 8.81
C GLU A 93 -6.60 -4.14 8.93
N LEU A 94 -7.05 -5.21 8.28
CA LEU A 94 -6.38 -6.52 8.29
C LEU A 94 -4.94 -6.43 7.80
N ILE A 95 -4.74 -5.87 6.59
CA ILE A 95 -3.40 -5.83 5.98
C ILE A 95 -2.47 -4.90 6.74
N THR A 96 -2.99 -3.80 7.32
CA THR A 96 -2.18 -2.89 8.14
C THR A 96 -1.71 -3.58 9.42
N TYR A 97 -2.62 -4.26 10.11
CA TYR A 97 -2.28 -4.97 11.34
C TYR A 97 -1.25 -6.09 11.09
N ARG A 98 -1.45 -6.90 10.04
CA ARG A 98 -0.51 -7.98 9.66
C ARG A 98 0.84 -7.44 9.19
N LEU A 99 0.86 -6.31 8.48
CA LEU A 99 2.10 -5.62 8.16
C LEU A 99 2.87 -5.29 9.44
N MET A 100 2.23 -4.65 10.41
CA MET A 100 2.90 -4.24 11.65
C MET A 100 3.38 -5.44 12.49
N GLU A 101 2.64 -6.56 12.48
CA GLU A 101 3.09 -7.82 13.08
C GLU A 101 4.39 -8.32 12.45
N ASN A 102 4.47 -8.30 11.11
CA ASN A 102 5.66 -8.72 10.38
C ASN A 102 6.85 -7.78 10.62
N LEU A 103 6.61 -6.47 10.61
CA LEU A 103 7.64 -5.45 10.93
C LEU A 103 8.23 -5.69 12.33
N ALA A 104 7.38 -5.95 13.32
CA ALA A 104 7.82 -6.21 14.70
C ALA A 104 8.66 -7.49 14.81
N ARG A 105 8.25 -8.57 14.10
CA ARG A 105 9.03 -9.82 14.02
C ARG A 105 10.44 -9.58 13.46
N GLU A 106 10.56 -8.64 12.53
CA GLU A 106 11.83 -8.25 11.93
C GLU A 106 12.57 -7.16 12.70
N LYS A 107 12.15 -6.76 13.91
CA LYS A 107 12.78 -5.70 14.73
C LYS A 107 12.72 -4.31 14.08
N VAL A 108 11.75 -4.06 13.21
CA VAL A 108 11.43 -2.69 12.79
C VAL A 108 10.69 -2.00 13.93
N VAL A 109 11.14 -0.80 14.31
CA VAL A 109 10.57 0.02 15.38
C VAL A 109 9.78 1.23 14.85
N HIS A 110 10.03 1.58 13.58
CA HIS A 110 9.37 2.68 12.89
C HIS A 110 9.19 2.35 11.41
N ALA A 111 8.02 2.68 10.84
CA ALA A 111 7.79 2.56 9.41
C ALA A 111 7.09 3.80 8.83
N GLU A 112 7.52 4.22 7.64
CA GLU A 112 6.80 5.20 6.80
C GLU A 112 6.22 4.44 5.60
N VAL A 113 4.90 4.26 5.61
CA VAL A 113 4.20 3.32 4.72
C VAL A 113 3.40 4.08 3.68
N TYR A 114 3.65 3.71 2.42
CA TYR A 114 2.94 4.19 1.26
C TYR A 114 1.59 3.48 1.14
N VAL A 115 0.54 4.26 0.96
CA VAL A 115 -0.80 3.78 0.62
C VAL A 115 -1.14 4.31 -0.77
N SER A 116 -1.61 3.42 -1.64
CA SER A 116 -1.90 3.73 -3.04
C SER A 116 -3.24 4.47 -3.18
N VAL A 117 -3.36 5.65 -2.59
CA VAL A 117 -4.58 6.47 -2.57
C VAL A 117 -5.07 6.79 -3.98
N GLY A 118 -4.15 6.99 -4.93
CA GLY A 118 -4.50 7.12 -6.34
C GLY A 118 -5.28 5.92 -6.90
N VAL A 119 -4.94 4.70 -6.47
CA VAL A 119 -5.64 3.46 -6.85
C VAL A 119 -6.99 3.37 -6.17
N ILE A 120 -7.08 3.68 -4.86
CA ILE A 120 -8.36 3.72 -4.10
C ILE A 120 -9.38 4.62 -4.81
N GLN A 121 -8.96 5.85 -5.15
CA GLN A 121 -9.79 6.82 -5.85
C GLN A 121 -10.13 6.37 -7.29
N TRP A 122 -9.15 5.84 -8.03
CA TRP A 122 -9.38 5.32 -9.39
C TRP A 122 -10.39 4.17 -9.39
N ARG A 123 -10.35 3.29 -8.38
CA ARG A 123 -11.32 2.20 -8.18
C ARG A 123 -12.70 2.68 -7.70
N GLY A 124 -12.85 3.98 -7.39
CA GLY A 124 -14.12 4.57 -6.95
C GLY A 124 -14.51 4.17 -5.53
N GLN A 125 -13.54 3.74 -4.73
CA GLN A 125 -13.77 3.41 -3.33
C GLN A 125 -13.94 4.70 -2.52
N GLN A 126 -14.78 4.65 -1.49
CA GLN A 126 -14.94 5.77 -0.57
C GLN A 126 -13.70 5.84 0.32
N PHE A 127 -12.93 6.91 0.19
CA PHE A 127 -11.64 7.01 0.88
C PHE A 127 -11.79 7.06 2.41
N GLU A 128 -12.73 7.86 2.93
CA GLU A 128 -12.84 8.09 4.38
C GLU A 128 -13.05 6.78 5.16
N PRO A 129 -14.00 5.89 4.81
CA PRO A 129 -14.11 4.60 5.50
C PRO A 129 -12.84 3.75 5.41
N ILE A 130 -12.16 3.74 4.26
CA ILE A 130 -10.90 3.00 4.09
C ILE A 130 -9.82 3.54 5.01
N PHE A 131 -9.70 4.86 5.11
CA PHE A 131 -8.74 5.52 5.99
C PHE A 131 -9.00 5.22 7.47
N GLU A 132 -10.27 5.16 7.89
CA GLU A 132 -10.61 4.68 9.22
C GLU A 132 -10.18 3.23 9.47
N GLY A 133 -10.26 2.36 8.45
CA GLY A 133 -9.72 1.00 8.52
C GLY A 133 -8.20 0.97 8.71
N LEU A 134 -7.48 1.77 7.92
CA LEU A 134 -6.03 1.94 8.04
C LEU A 134 -5.64 2.40 9.46
N GLU A 135 -6.29 3.44 9.99
CA GLU A 135 -5.99 3.96 11.32
C GLU A 135 -6.31 2.95 12.42
N ARG A 136 -7.43 2.21 12.35
CA ARG A 136 -7.71 1.14 13.33
C ARG A 136 -6.63 0.07 13.32
N GLY A 137 -6.18 -0.35 12.14
CA GLY A 137 -5.11 -1.33 11.99
C GLY A 137 -3.79 -0.81 12.57
N ARG A 138 -3.47 0.47 12.28
CA ARG A 138 -2.28 1.17 12.77
C ARG A 138 -2.24 1.28 14.29
N GLU A 139 -3.32 1.81 14.87
CA GLU A 139 -3.42 1.99 16.31
C GLU A 139 -3.35 0.66 17.05
N ARG A 140 -4.02 -0.38 16.52
CA ARG A 140 -3.97 -1.72 17.09
C ARG A 140 -2.56 -2.31 16.99
N GLY A 141 -1.92 -2.24 15.83
CA GLY A 141 -0.56 -2.74 15.65
C GLY A 141 0.45 -1.98 16.52
N GLN A 142 0.28 -0.67 16.72
CA GLN A 142 1.13 0.10 17.61
C GLN A 142 0.96 -0.33 19.07
N ARG A 143 -0.26 -0.59 19.53
CA ARG A 143 -0.53 -1.10 20.89
C ARG A 143 0.03 -2.50 21.10
N ASP A 144 -0.19 -3.40 20.15
CA ASP A 144 0.12 -4.82 20.30
C ASP A 144 1.61 -5.12 20.07
N PHE A 145 2.28 -4.33 19.20
CA PHE A 145 3.64 -4.61 18.75
C PHE A 145 4.67 -3.51 19.03
N GLY A 146 4.23 -2.32 19.44
CA GLY A 146 5.12 -1.18 19.73
C GLY A 146 5.78 -0.54 18.50
N VAL A 147 5.32 -0.89 17.28
CA VAL A 147 5.82 -0.30 16.02
C VAL A 147 5.13 1.03 15.80
N SER A 148 5.91 2.09 15.62
CA SER A 148 5.36 3.38 15.17
C SER A 148 5.21 3.38 13.65
N LEU A 149 4.13 3.98 13.13
CA LEU A 149 3.85 4.00 11.70
C LEU A 149 3.31 5.36 11.30
N LEU A 150 3.80 5.89 10.18
CA LEU A 150 3.32 7.11 9.52
C LEU A 150 2.91 6.78 8.08
N TRP A 151 1.96 7.55 7.56
CA TRP A 151 1.44 7.37 6.21
C TRP A 151 2.07 8.32 5.21
N ILE A 152 2.36 7.77 4.03
CA ILE A 152 2.70 8.49 2.81
C ILE A 152 1.60 8.19 1.80
N PHE A 153 0.95 9.22 1.26
CA PHE A 153 -0.09 9.02 0.26
C PHE A 153 0.53 9.01 -1.13
N ASP A 154 0.39 7.88 -1.83
CA ASP A 154 0.97 7.67 -3.14
C ASP A 154 -0.03 8.02 -4.26
N ALA A 155 0.43 8.88 -5.17
CA ALA A 155 -0.24 9.17 -6.42
C ALA A 155 0.33 8.30 -7.54
N VAL A 156 -0.52 7.93 -8.50
CA VAL A 156 -0.11 7.10 -9.63
C VAL A 156 0.16 7.97 -10.86
N ARG A 157 1.42 8.03 -11.31
CA ARG A 157 1.81 8.98 -12.38
C ARG A 157 1.02 8.83 -13.68
N HIS A 158 0.69 7.60 -14.07
CA HIS A 158 0.00 7.34 -15.33
C HIS A 158 -1.52 7.61 -15.27
N PHE A 159 -2.04 8.05 -14.11
CA PHE A 159 -3.37 8.63 -14.02
C PHE A 159 -3.35 10.16 -14.28
N GLY A 160 -2.17 10.78 -14.29
CA GLY A 160 -1.97 12.18 -14.64
C GLY A 160 -1.98 13.13 -13.45
N VAL A 161 -1.65 14.39 -13.72
CA VAL A 161 -1.46 15.47 -12.73
C VAL A 161 -2.74 15.77 -11.95
N GLY A 162 -3.90 15.82 -12.61
CA GLY A 162 -5.18 16.13 -11.94
C GLY A 162 -5.56 15.12 -10.84
N PRO A 163 -5.52 13.81 -11.11
CA PRO A 163 -5.67 12.80 -10.06
C PRO A 163 -4.61 12.87 -8.95
N ALA A 164 -3.35 13.11 -9.30
CA ALA A 164 -2.29 13.26 -8.30
C ALA A 164 -2.53 14.46 -7.37
N GLU A 165 -2.99 15.59 -7.90
CA GLU A 165 -3.31 16.77 -7.09
C GLU A 165 -4.37 16.46 -6.03
N ARG A 166 -5.42 15.70 -6.38
CA ARG A 166 -6.44 15.29 -5.40
C ARG A 166 -5.89 14.40 -4.29
N VAL A 167 -4.92 13.55 -4.60
CA VAL A 167 -4.24 12.73 -3.58
C VAL A 167 -3.42 13.62 -2.65
N PHE A 168 -2.68 14.59 -3.18
CA PHE A 168 -1.81 15.45 -2.38
C PHE A 168 -2.61 16.44 -1.52
N ASP A 169 -3.71 16.98 -2.05
CA ASP A 169 -4.62 17.84 -1.29
C ASP A 169 -5.26 17.07 -0.12
N LEU A 170 -5.61 15.79 -0.33
CA LEU A 170 -6.14 14.92 0.72
C LEU A 170 -5.09 14.60 1.78
N ALA A 171 -3.84 14.33 1.38
CA ALA A 171 -2.73 14.14 2.31
C ALA A 171 -2.54 15.38 3.20
N ALA A 172 -2.62 16.57 2.61
CA ALA A 172 -2.49 17.83 3.35
C ALA A 172 -3.64 18.05 4.34
N GLN A 173 -4.87 17.63 4.00
CA GLN A 173 -6.02 17.70 4.90
C GLN A 173 -5.87 16.77 6.11
N LEU A 174 -5.22 15.62 5.93
CA LEU A 174 -5.06 14.59 6.95
C LEU A 174 -3.69 14.61 7.65
N ARG A 175 -2.95 15.73 7.54
CA ARG A 175 -1.60 15.87 8.10
C ARG A 175 -1.52 15.62 9.61
N GLU A 176 -2.57 16.01 10.33
CA GLU A 176 -2.67 15.80 11.79
C GLU A 176 -3.17 14.39 12.16
N ARG A 177 -3.37 13.51 11.17
CA ARG A 177 -3.80 12.11 11.32
C ARG A 177 -2.73 11.14 10.84
N ASN A 178 -1.47 11.38 11.22
CA ASN A 178 -0.31 10.54 10.89
C ASN A 178 0.09 10.51 9.42
N VAL A 179 -0.50 11.36 8.56
CA VAL A 179 -0.11 11.50 7.16
C VAL A 179 0.99 12.54 7.04
N VAL A 180 2.21 12.11 6.72
CA VAL A 180 3.38 13.00 6.81
C VAL A 180 3.93 13.40 5.45
N GLY A 181 3.62 12.66 4.39
CA GLY A 181 4.19 12.92 3.09
C GLY A 181 3.38 12.40 1.91
N ILE A 182 3.92 12.67 0.73
CA ILE A 182 3.37 12.28 -0.57
C ILE A 182 4.42 11.55 -1.40
N GLY A 183 3.97 10.53 -2.12
CA GLY A 183 4.77 9.76 -3.07
C GLY A 183 4.21 9.81 -4.49
N LEU A 184 5.05 9.42 -5.46
CA LEU A 184 4.66 9.27 -6.86
C LEU A 184 5.12 7.91 -7.42
N GLY A 185 4.25 6.91 -7.32
CA GLY A 185 4.46 5.58 -7.87
C GLY A 185 3.93 5.38 -9.30
N GLY A 186 3.74 4.10 -9.65
CA GLY A 186 3.29 3.63 -10.96
C GLY A 186 4.40 3.37 -11.98
N ASP A 187 4.01 3.09 -13.23
CA ASP A 187 4.96 2.78 -14.32
C ASP A 187 5.76 4.02 -14.77
N GLU A 188 7.04 4.07 -14.42
CA GLU A 188 7.94 5.19 -14.71
C GLU A 188 8.06 5.54 -16.19
N ARG A 189 7.86 4.55 -17.07
CA ARG A 189 7.93 4.72 -18.53
C ARG A 189 6.80 5.58 -19.09
N ARG A 190 5.77 5.87 -18.27
CA ARG A 190 4.57 6.63 -18.67
C ARG A 190 4.71 8.15 -18.57
N GLY A 191 5.85 8.67 -18.11
CA GLY A 191 6.13 10.11 -18.08
C GLY A 191 7.10 10.50 -16.95
N PRO A 192 7.80 11.65 -17.06
CA PRO A 192 8.78 12.09 -16.08
C PRO A 192 8.12 12.64 -14.80
N ALA A 193 8.82 12.56 -13.67
CA ALA A 193 8.37 13.19 -12.42
C ALA A 193 8.28 14.73 -12.51
N GLY A 194 9.00 15.35 -13.46
CA GLY A 194 9.01 16.79 -13.69
C GLY A 194 7.62 17.39 -13.95
N ASP A 195 6.72 16.60 -14.54
CA ASP A 195 5.33 16.99 -14.82
C ASP A 195 4.53 17.29 -13.54
N PHE A 196 4.98 16.77 -12.39
CA PHE A 196 4.34 16.92 -11.08
C PHE A 196 5.03 17.95 -10.19
N SER A 197 6.08 18.61 -10.67
CA SER A 197 6.92 19.53 -9.87
C SER A 197 6.14 20.66 -9.18
N ALA A 198 5.11 21.20 -9.84
CA ALA A 198 4.24 22.21 -9.25
C ALA A 198 3.44 21.66 -8.05
N LEU A 199 2.98 20.42 -8.12
CA LEU A 199 2.25 19.77 -7.05
C LEU A 199 3.14 19.48 -5.85
N TYR A 200 4.38 19.03 -6.09
CA TYR A 200 5.36 18.83 -5.03
C TYR A 200 5.70 20.14 -4.30
N ARG A 201 5.82 21.26 -5.03
CA ARG A 201 6.00 22.58 -4.40
C ARG A 201 4.81 22.96 -3.50
N LYS A 202 3.58 22.80 -4.01
CA LYS A 202 2.34 23.03 -3.26
C LYS A 202 2.28 22.16 -2.00
N ALA A 203 2.72 20.90 -2.07
CA ALA A 203 2.72 20.00 -0.92
C ALA A 203 3.66 20.48 0.21
N VAL A 204 4.84 21.01 -0.13
CA VAL A 204 5.76 21.62 0.85
C VAL A 204 5.13 22.84 1.53
N GLU A 205 4.49 23.72 0.75
CA GLU A 205 3.78 24.90 1.28
C GLU A 205 2.66 24.51 2.24
N ARG A 206 2.13 23.29 2.11
CA ARG A 206 1.09 22.71 2.97
C ARG A 206 1.65 21.84 4.11
N GLY A 207 2.97 21.82 4.29
CA GLY A 207 3.64 21.17 5.42
C GLY A 207 3.87 19.67 5.27
N LEU A 208 3.72 19.12 4.06
CA LEU A 208 4.00 17.71 3.78
C LEU A 208 5.48 17.48 3.45
N ARG A 209 5.97 16.28 3.76
CA ARG A 209 7.27 15.76 3.30
C ARG A 209 7.14 15.21 1.87
N LEU A 210 8.26 15.21 1.17
CA LEU A 210 8.37 14.75 -0.21
C LEU A 210 9.26 13.51 -0.25
N THR A 211 8.91 12.57 -1.11
CA THR A 211 9.72 11.39 -1.44
C THR A 211 9.58 11.02 -2.91
#